data_AF-A0AAN6M4M1-F1
#
_entry.id   AF-A0AAN6M4M1-F1
#
_cell.length_a   1.000
_cell.length_b   1.000
_cell.length_c   1.000
_cell.angle_alpha   90.00
_cell.angle_beta   90.00
_cell.angle_gamma   90.00
#
_symmetry.space_group_name_H-M   'P 1'
#
loop_
_entity.id
_entity.type
_entity.pdbx_description
1 polymer ?
#
loop_
_entity_poly.entity_id
_entity_poly.type
_entity_poly.pdbx_seq_one_letter_code
_entity_poly.pdbx_strand_id
1 'polypeptide(L)'
;MDSKQRNAAALHRRINDLVGEFSNQYRAMLAIAREDEDADFSQSAQKELAIKEGAVAIITAAQKMTMLIRDLQELWLFGGLDTLADAKDEEVERKKVAEVARMVEGLVGKIPGVGREGEDGV
;
A
#
# COMPACT_ATOMS: atom_id res chain seq x y z
N MET A 1 -5.94 -8.10 0.10
CA MET A 1 -4.52 -7.85 0.40
C MET A 1 -4.27 -8.26 1.84
N ASP A 2 -3.36 -9.19 2.09
CA ASP A 2 -3.08 -9.71 3.44
C ASP A 2 -2.23 -8.68 4.23
N SER A 3 -2.66 -8.31 5.44
CA SER A 3 -2.05 -7.26 6.27
C SER A 3 -0.58 -7.54 6.59
N LYS A 4 -0.17 -8.82 6.59
CA LYS A 4 1.22 -9.26 6.80
C LYS A 4 2.16 -8.89 5.65
N GLN A 5 1.64 -8.57 4.47
CA GLN A 5 2.42 -8.13 3.31
C GLN A 5 2.69 -6.61 3.31
N ARG A 6 2.14 -5.85 4.28
CA ARG A 6 2.36 -4.40 4.44
C ARG A 6 3.59 -4.03 5.29
N ASN A 7 4.47 -4.99 5.61
CA ASN A 7 5.71 -4.70 6.32
C ASN A 7 6.78 -4.18 5.33
N ALA A 8 7.48 -3.10 5.67
CA ALA A 8 8.54 -2.51 4.85
C ALA A 8 9.62 -3.51 4.42
N ALA A 9 10.00 -4.45 5.29
CA ALA A 9 10.96 -5.51 4.98
C ALA A 9 10.42 -6.49 3.92
N ALA A 10 9.11 -6.78 3.93
CA ALA A 10 8.48 -7.62 2.92
C ALA A 10 8.41 -6.91 1.56
N LEU A 11 8.13 -5.60 1.56
CA LEU A 11 8.14 -4.77 0.34
C LEU A 11 9.54 -4.68 -0.26
N HIS A 12 10.57 -4.41 0.55
CA HIS A 12 11.96 -4.40 0.06
C HIS A 12 12.39 -5.75 -0.51
N ARG A 13 12.01 -6.87 0.13
CA ARG A 13 12.26 -8.20 -0.45
C ARG A 13 11.58 -8.36 -1.80
N ARG A 14 10.30 -8.02 -1.90
CA ARG A 14 9.53 -8.11 -3.15
C ARG A 14 10.12 -7.23 -4.26
N ILE A 15 10.63 -6.03 -3.93
CA ILE A 15 11.36 -5.18 -4.88
C ILE A 15 12.64 -5.87 -5.36
N ASN A 16 13.47 -6.37 -4.44
CA ASN A 16 14.71 -7.04 -4.80
C ASN A 16 14.47 -8.29 -5.64
N ASP A 17 13.46 -9.08 -5.29
CA ASP A 17 13.08 -10.27 -6.04
C ASP A 17 12.65 -9.92 -7.47
N LEU A 18 11.86 -8.87 -7.65
CA LEU A 18 11.42 -8.43 -8.99
C LEU A 18 12.57 -7.85 -9.82
N VAL A 19 13.44 -7.04 -9.23
CA VAL A 19 14.64 -6.50 -9.90
C VAL A 19 15.58 -7.65 -10.28
N GLY A 20 15.76 -8.62 -9.38
CA GLY A 20 16.53 -9.83 -9.63
C GLY A 20 15.94 -10.68 -10.75
N GLU A 21 14.63 -10.95 -10.71
CA GLU A 21 13.90 -11.69 -11.75
C GLU A 21 14.08 -11.01 -13.11
N PHE A 22 13.79 -9.71 -13.21
CA PHE A 22 13.93 -8.95 -14.46
C PHE A 22 15.36 -9.00 -15.00
N SER A 23 16.37 -8.75 -14.15
CA SER A 23 17.77 -8.73 -14.55
C SER A 23 18.26 -10.11 -15.00
N ASN A 24 17.82 -11.17 -14.32
CA ASN A 24 18.17 -12.55 -14.66
C ASN A 24 17.55 -12.98 -15.98
N GLN A 25 16.28 -12.64 -16.22
CA GLN A 25 15.61 -12.94 -17.50
C GLN A 25 16.27 -12.21 -18.67
N TYR A 26 16.63 -10.93 -18.48
CA TYR A 26 17.34 -10.17 -19.50
C TYR A 26 18.73 -10.77 -19.81
N ARG A 27 19.50 -11.15 -18.79
CA ARG A 27 20.79 -11.83 -18.96
C ARG A 27 20.66 -13.17 -19.66
N ALA A 28 19.66 -13.97 -19.31
CA ALA A 28 19.38 -15.25 -19.95
C ALA A 28 19.06 -15.07 -21.44
N MET A 29 18.23 -14.09 -21.79
CA MET A 29 17.91 -13.77 -23.18
C MET A 29 19.14 -13.34 -23.98
N LEU A 30 20.02 -12.50 -23.41
CA LEU A 30 21.28 -12.11 -24.05
C LEU A 30 22.23 -13.30 -24.25
N ALA A 31 22.25 -14.26 -23.32
CA ALA A 31 23.07 -15.46 -23.47
C ALA A 31 22.59 -16.35 -24.62
N ILE A 32 21.27 -16.46 -24.82
CA ILE A 32 20.66 -17.22 -25.93
C ILE A 32 20.88 -16.52 -27.27
N ALA A 33 20.78 -15.19 -27.29
CA ALA A 33 20.95 -14.37 -28.49
C ALA A 33 22.40 -14.29 -28.99
N ARG A 34 23.36 -14.88 -28.28
CA ARG A 34 24.75 -14.93 -28.72
C ARG A 34 24.86 -15.74 -30.01
N GLU A 35 25.59 -15.18 -30.97
CA GLU A 35 25.85 -15.79 -32.27
C GLU A 35 26.73 -17.04 -32.11
N ASP A 36 26.35 -18.13 -32.76
CA ASP A 36 27.17 -19.35 -32.84
C ASP A 36 27.90 -19.35 -34.18
N GLU A 37 29.17 -19.77 -34.18
CA GLU A 37 30.00 -19.82 -35.39
C GLU A 37 29.48 -20.81 -36.45
N ASP A 38 28.75 -21.86 -36.05
CA ASP A 38 28.23 -22.92 -36.94
C ASP A 38 26.79 -23.36 -36.55
N ALA A 39 25.82 -22.44 -36.60
CA ALA A 39 24.43 -22.75 -36.22
C ALA A 39 23.69 -23.57 -37.30
N ASP A 40 23.23 -24.77 -36.94
CA ASP A 40 22.30 -25.55 -37.77
C ASP A 40 20.88 -24.95 -37.74
N PHE A 41 20.06 -25.23 -38.76
CA PHE A 41 18.70 -24.70 -38.88
C PHE A 41 17.82 -25.08 -37.68
N SER A 42 17.95 -26.31 -37.18
CA SER A 42 17.22 -26.77 -36.00
C SER A 42 17.61 -25.97 -34.74
N GLN A 43 18.90 -25.66 -34.57
CA GLN A 43 19.40 -24.88 -33.44
C GLN A 43 18.91 -23.43 -33.52
N SER A 44 18.92 -22.85 -34.71
CA SER A 44 18.41 -21.49 -34.96
C SER A 44 16.92 -21.37 -34.62
N ALA A 45 16.09 -22.34 -35.03
CA ALA A 45 14.67 -22.37 -34.71
C ALA A 45 14.41 -22.52 -33.19
N GLN A 46 15.20 -23.34 -32.50
CA GLN A 46 15.12 -23.48 -31.04
C GLN A 46 15.52 -22.18 -30.32
N LYS A 47 16.58 -21.51 -30.77
CA LYS A 47 16.97 -20.20 -30.24
C LYS A 47 15.90 -19.14 -30.46
N GLU A 48 15.29 -19.09 -31.65
CA GLU A 48 14.21 -18.16 -31.94
C GLU A 48 13.03 -18.36 -30.97
N LEU A 49 12.64 -19.61 -30.71
CA LEU A 49 11.60 -19.92 -29.72
C LEU A 49 12.01 -19.47 -28.31
N ALA A 50 13.22 -19.79 -27.88
CA ALA A 50 13.72 -19.43 -26.56
C ALA A 50 13.82 -17.90 -26.37
N ILE A 51 14.16 -17.15 -27.42
CA ILE A 51 14.14 -15.68 -27.42
C ILE A 51 12.71 -15.15 -27.26
N LYS A 52 11.74 -15.73 -27.96
CA LYS A 52 10.32 -15.34 -27.82
C LYS A 52 9.79 -15.60 -26.42
N GLU A 53 10.11 -16.77 -25.84
CA GLU A 53 9.75 -17.11 -24.47
C GLU A 53 10.41 -16.17 -23.46
N GLY A 54 11.71 -15.87 -23.62
CA GLY A 54 12.43 -14.91 -22.81
C GLY A 54 11.83 -13.51 -22.86
N ALA A 55 11.41 -13.05 -24.03
CA ALA A 55 10.74 -11.75 -24.18
C ALA A 55 9.40 -11.70 -23.40
N VAL A 56 8.60 -12.77 -23.45
CA VAL A 56 7.35 -12.87 -22.66
C VAL A 56 7.63 -12.88 -21.17
N ALA A 57 8.69 -13.56 -20.72
CA ALA A 57 9.09 -13.58 -19.32
C ALA A 57 9.49 -12.18 -18.82
N ILE A 58 10.23 -11.42 -19.62
CA ILE A 58 10.60 -10.02 -19.31
C ILE A 58 9.36 -9.13 -19.21
N ILE A 59 8.44 -9.24 -20.17
CA ILE A 59 7.18 -8.48 -20.15
C ILE A 59 6.38 -8.79 -18.88
N THR A 60 6.31 -10.06 -18.50
CA THR A 60 5.62 -10.51 -17.28
C THR A 60 6.27 -9.95 -16.03
N ALA A 61 7.61 -9.96 -15.94
CA ALA A 61 8.34 -9.35 -14.82
C ALA A 61 8.07 -7.84 -14.72
N ALA A 62 8.02 -7.13 -15.85
CA ALA A 62 7.65 -5.71 -15.88
C ALA A 62 6.20 -5.47 -15.42
N GLN A 63 5.25 -6.32 -15.82
CA GLN A 63 3.86 -6.23 -15.36
C GLN A 63 3.74 -6.45 -13.84
N LYS A 64 4.48 -7.42 -13.28
CA LYS A 64 4.56 -7.62 -11.82
C LYS A 64 5.08 -6.38 -11.08
N MET A 65 6.07 -5.70 -11.66
CA MET A 65 6.59 -4.42 -11.14
C MET A 65 5.53 -3.33 -11.14
N THR A 66 4.78 -3.18 -12.23
CA THR A 66 3.66 -2.23 -12.32
C THR A 66 2.56 -2.54 -11.29
N MET A 67 2.25 -3.81 -11.06
CA MET A 67 1.32 -4.22 -10.00
C MET A 67 1.85 -3.82 -8.61
N LEU A 68 3.14 -4.02 -8.32
CA LEU A 68 3.74 -3.57 -7.06
C LEU A 68 3.66 -2.04 -6.90
N ILE A 69 3.92 -1.27 -7.95
CA ILE A 69 3.80 0.20 -7.89
C ILE A 69 2.36 0.60 -7.53
N ARG A 70 1.37 -0.05 -8.15
CA ARG A 70 -0.03 0.18 -7.80
C ARG A 70 -0.33 -0.19 -6.36
N ASP A 71 0.17 -1.32 -5.87
CA ASP A 71 0.01 -1.74 -4.48
C ASP A 71 0.59 -0.69 -3.51
N LEU A 72 1.75 -0.09 -3.85
CA LEU A 72 2.38 0.97 -3.07
C LEU A 72 1.57 2.27 -3.11
N GLN A 73 1.02 2.62 -4.27
CA GLN A 73 0.13 3.78 -4.41
C GLN A 73 -1.17 3.59 -3.62
N GLU A 74 -1.78 2.40 -3.68
CA GLU A 74 -2.96 2.07 -2.90
C GLU A 74 -2.65 2.06 -1.39
N LEU A 75 -1.46 1.61 -0.99
CA LEU A 75 -1.02 1.68 0.41
C LEU A 75 -0.80 3.13 0.83
N TRP A 76 -0.30 4.01 -0.04
CA TRP A 76 -0.16 5.43 0.26
C TRP A 76 -1.52 6.15 0.33
N LEU A 77 -2.44 5.86 -0.59
CA LEU A 77 -3.77 6.50 -0.68
C LEU A 77 -4.77 5.98 0.36
N PHE A 78 -4.69 4.70 0.73
CA PHE A 78 -5.70 4.03 1.57
C PHE A 78 -5.11 3.35 2.81
N GLY A 79 -3.79 3.38 2.98
CA GLY A 79 -3.11 2.81 4.13
C GLY A 79 -3.05 3.77 5.30
N GLY A 80 -4.20 4.06 5.91
CA GLY A 80 -4.33 4.50 7.31
C GLY A 80 -3.61 5.77 7.76
N LEU A 81 -2.87 6.49 6.91
CA LEU A 81 -2.55 7.88 7.19
C LEU A 81 -3.86 8.64 7.01
N ASP A 82 -4.46 8.99 8.14
CA ASP A 82 -5.52 9.99 8.20
C ASP A 82 -4.91 11.34 7.76
N THR A 83 -4.85 11.58 6.45
CA THR A 83 -4.32 12.84 5.90
C THR A 83 -5.35 13.97 5.96
N LEU A 84 -6.51 13.74 6.59
CA LEU A 84 -7.58 14.72 6.77
C LEU A 84 -7.73 15.15 8.23
N ALA A 85 -7.32 14.34 9.21
CA ALA A 85 -7.20 14.76 10.60
C ALA A 85 -5.92 15.60 10.78
N ASP A 86 -6.02 16.90 10.53
CA ASP A 86 -5.02 17.84 11.03
C ASP A 86 -5.09 17.80 12.56
N ALA A 87 -3.98 17.60 13.28
CA ALA A 87 -3.98 17.52 14.75
C ALA A 87 -4.56 18.79 15.42
N LYS A 88 -4.58 19.90 14.67
CA LYS A 88 -5.26 21.14 15.06
C LYS A 88 -6.78 21.03 15.07
N ASP A 89 -7.37 20.24 14.17
CA ASP A 89 -8.81 20.06 14.09
C ASP A 89 -9.33 19.23 15.26
N GLU A 90 -8.60 18.20 15.68
CA GLU A 90 -8.92 17.47 16.92
C GLU A 90 -8.88 18.37 18.18
N GLU A 91 -7.87 19.23 18.30
CA GLU A 91 -7.73 20.14 19.43
C GLU A 91 -8.87 21.19 19.45
N VAL A 92 -9.26 21.68 18.28
CA VAL A 92 -10.38 22.62 18.11
C VAL A 92 -11.72 21.93 18.37
N GLU A 93 -11.90 20.70 17.91
CA GLU A 93 -13.11 19.91 18.14
C GLU A 93 -13.26 19.56 19.63
N ARG A 94 -12.18 19.12 20.30
CA ARG A 94 -12.16 18.91 21.76
C ARG A 94 -12.57 20.18 22.52
N LYS A 95 -12.08 21.35 22.11
CA LYS A 95 -12.45 22.63 22.74
C LYS A 95 -13.91 23.00 22.49
N LYS A 96 -14.42 22.83 21.27
CA LYS A 96 -15.83 23.08 20.93
C LYS A 96 -16.77 22.14 21.71
N VAL A 97 -16.44 20.86 21.81
CA VAL A 97 -17.22 19.89 22.61
C VAL A 97 -17.23 20.29 24.09
N ALA A 98 -16.10 20.70 24.65
CA ALA A 98 -16.03 21.17 26.04
C ALA A 98 -16.80 22.48 26.28
N GLU A 99 -16.88 23.37 25.28
CA GLU A 99 -17.65 24.60 25.35
C GLU A 99 -19.16 24.32 25.25
N VAL A 100 -19.57 23.44 24.33
CA VAL A 100 -20.96 22.98 24.19
C VAL A 100 -21.43 22.26 25.45
N ALA A 101 -20.61 21.38 26.03
CA ALA A 101 -20.92 20.72 27.30
C ALA A 101 -21.15 21.73 28.44
N ARG A 102 -20.30 22.75 28.56
CA ARG A 102 -20.48 23.84 29.54
C ARG A 102 -21.75 24.66 29.31
N MET A 103 -22.09 24.95 28.05
CA MET A 103 -23.32 25.67 27.73
C MET A 103 -24.56 24.83 28.06
N VAL A 104 -24.55 23.54 27.76
CA VAL A 104 -25.64 22.60 28.12
C VAL A 104 -25.80 22.51 29.63
N GLU A 105 -24.72 22.37 30.38
CA GLU A 105 -24.76 22.32 31.84
C GLU A 105 -25.28 23.62 32.46
N GLY A 106 -24.86 24.78 31.92
CA GLY A 106 -25.37 26.09 32.31
C GLY A 106 -26.84 26.33 31.92
N LEU A 107 -27.33 25.68 30.86
CA LEU A 107 -28.74 25.69 30.47
C LEU A 107 -29.57 24.79 31.40
N VAL A 108 -29.11 23.56 31.69
CA VAL A 108 -29.75 22.64 32.63
C VAL A 108 -29.88 23.26 34.03
N GLY A 109 -28.85 23.96 34.51
CA GLY A 109 -28.91 24.68 35.79
C GLY A 109 -29.85 25.91 35.82
N LYS A 110 -30.33 26.37 34.66
CA LYS A 110 -31.26 27.50 34.52
C LYS A 110 -32.69 27.09 34.17
N ILE A 111 -32.96 25.79 33.97
CA ILE A 111 -34.33 25.30 33.76
C ILE A 111 -35.04 25.32 35.12
N PRO A 112 -36.09 26.13 35.31
CA PRO A 112 -36.87 26.10 36.53
C PRO A 112 -37.68 24.79 36.53
N GLY A 113 -37.29 23.84 37.38
CA GLY A 113 -38.07 22.62 37.62
C GLY A 113 -37.31 21.28 37.58
N VAL A 114 -36.02 21.23 37.25
CA VAL A 114 -35.23 20.00 37.40
C VAL A 114 -34.55 20.01 38.76
N GLY A 115 -35.28 19.52 39.76
CA GLY A 115 -34.77 19.32 41.11
C GLY A 115 -33.61 18.33 41.14
N ARG A 116 -32.60 18.63 41.94
CA ARG A 116 -31.69 17.61 42.50
C ARG A 116 -32.54 16.70 43.39
N GLU A 117 -33.08 15.62 42.83
CA GLU A 117 -33.58 14.51 43.62
C GLU A 117 -32.50 13.44 43.69
N GLY A 118 -32.09 13.12 44.92
CA GLY A 118 -31.28 11.95 45.22
C GLY A 118 -30.09 12.22 46.13
N GLU A 119 -30.33 12.69 47.35
CA GLU A 119 -29.53 12.31 48.53
C GLU A 119 -30.34 12.66 49.80
N ASP A 120 -31.22 11.73 50.20
CA ASP A 120 -31.79 11.65 51.54
C ASP A 120 -31.59 10.21 52.03
N GLY A 121 -30.96 10.02 53.20
CA GLY A 121 -31.06 8.76 53.93
C GLY A 121 -29.90 8.35 54.83
N VAL A 122 -29.94 8.85 56.08
CA VAL A 122 -29.34 8.34 57.35
C VAL A 122 -27.86 8.63 57.62
#